data_AF-A0A7C8DTH9-F1
#
_entry.id   AF-A0A7C8DTH9-F1
#
_cell.length_a   1.000
_cell.length_b   1.000
_cell.length_c   1.000
_cell.angle_alpha   90.00
_cell.angle_beta   90.00
_cell.angle_gamma   90.00
#
_symmetry.space_group_name_H-M   'P 1'
#
loop_
_entity.id
_entity.type
_entity.pdbx_description
1 polymer ?
#
loop_
_entity_poly.entity_id
_entity_poly.type
_entity_poly.pdbx_seq_one_letter_code
_entity_poly.pdbx_strand_id
1 'polypeptide(L)'
;MTSESQFEPDDQHDEYRHRMSIPLFVVLTLLTCGLFDIYWNYRQMEACNDLLGRDEFQFGMWLLLVVLTCGLYHLYYQYKMGLAIVEIQERRGLRISEGLPIVSVVTTLVGVGIVADCIHQLEINKIVE
;
A
#
# COMPACT_ATOMS: atom_id res chain seq x y z
N MET A 1 -18.08 -23.00 -15.24
CA MET A 1 -17.14 -23.31 -14.16
C MET A 1 -16.65 -21.99 -13.62
N THR A 2 -17.46 -21.37 -12.78
CA THR A 2 -17.12 -20.20 -11.98
C THR A 2 -16.33 -20.73 -10.79
N SER A 3 -15.02 -20.52 -10.79
CA SER A 3 -14.22 -20.63 -9.58
C SER A 3 -14.55 -19.40 -8.73
N GLU A 4 -15.71 -19.43 -8.06
CA GLU A 4 -15.90 -18.65 -6.85
C GLU A 4 -14.82 -19.13 -5.90
N SER A 5 -13.76 -18.33 -5.76
CA SER A 5 -12.73 -18.54 -4.76
C SER A 5 -13.44 -18.44 -3.41
N GLN A 6 -13.79 -19.60 -2.88
CA GLN A 6 -14.37 -19.77 -1.57
C GLN A 6 -13.34 -19.26 -0.58
N PHE A 7 -13.49 -18.00 -0.17
CA PHE A 7 -12.68 -17.33 0.83
C PHE A 7 -12.66 -18.20 2.09
N GLU A 8 -11.51 -18.82 2.37
CA GLU A 8 -11.35 -19.68 3.53
C GLU A 8 -11.32 -18.82 4.79
N PRO A 9 -12.05 -19.20 5.86
CA PRO A 9 -12.15 -18.41 7.09
C PRO A 9 -10.83 -18.29 7.87
N ASP A 10 -9.78 -19.03 7.50
CA ASP A 10 -8.45 -18.97 8.12
C ASP A 10 -7.64 -17.73 7.65
N ASP A 11 -7.79 -17.32 6.39
CA ASP A 11 -7.07 -16.16 5.81
C ASP A 11 -7.46 -14.83 6.49
N GLN A 12 -8.72 -14.68 6.93
CA GLN A 12 -9.17 -13.46 7.61
C GLN A 12 -8.39 -13.15 8.89
N HIS A 13 -7.95 -14.18 9.62
CA HIS A 13 -7.28 -13.98 10.90
C HIS A 13 -5.84 -13.44 10.71
N ASP A 14 -5.23 -13.73 9.57
CA ASP A 14 -3.90 -13.24 9.18
C ASP A 14 -3.95 -11.82 8.61
N GLU A 15 -5.02 -11.44 7.92
CA GLU A 15 -5.14 -10.12 7.28
C GLU A 15 -5.18 -8.96 8.27
N TYR A 16 -5.76 -9.17 9.47
CA TYR A 16 -5.77 -8.17 10.55
C TYR A 16 -4.36 -7.73 10.97
N ARG A 17 -3.32 -8.52 10.68
CA ARG A 17 -1.90 -8.16 10.89
C ARG A 17 -1.48 -6.92 10.08
N HIS A 18 -2.18 -6.61 9.00
CA HIS A 18 -1.90 -5.45 8.15
C HIS A 18 -2.65 -4.18 8.56
N ARG A 19 -3.54 -4.28 9.56
CA ARG A 19 -4.21 -3.12 10.13
C ARG A 19 -3.21 -2.27 10.91
N MET A 20 -3.01 -1.02 10.49
CA MET A 20 -2.04 -0.12 11.10
C MET A 20 -2.68 1.23 11.46
N SER A 21 -2.22 1.82 12.57
CA SER A 21 -2.70 3.12 13.04
C SER A 21 -1.99 4.26 12.31
N ILE A 22 -2.68 4.89 11.35
CA ILE A 22 -2.18 6.01 10.55
C ILE A 22 -1.62 7.15 11.43
N PRO A 23 -2.30 7.63 12.49
CA PRO A 23 -1.78 8.76 13.28
C PRO A 23 -0.44 8.45 13.96
N LEU A 24 -0.29 7.22 14.47
CA LEU A 24 0.95 6.80 15.13
C LEU A 24 2.10 6.74 14.13
N PHE A 25 1.84 6.21 12.93
CA PHE A 25 2.85 6.05 11.89
C PHE A 25 3.32 7.39 11.36
N VAL A 26 2.39 8.34 11.15
CA VAL A 26 2.73 9.73 10.81
C VAL A 26 3.63 10.37 11.87
N VAL A 27 3.28 10.23 13.16
CA VAL A 27 4.11 10.76 14.25
C VAL A 27 5.51 10.13 14.24
N LEU A 28 5.61 8.81 14.04
CA LEU A 28 6.89 8.13 14.00
C LEU A 28 7.74 8.52 12.79
N THR A 29 7.11 8.71 11.63
CA THR A 29 7.78 9.25 10.43
C THR A 29 8.35 10.64 10.70
N LEU A 30 7.60 11.52 11.36
CA LEU A 30 8.09 12.85 11.71
C LEU A 30 9.23 12.80 12.76
N LEU A 31 9.11 11.94 13.78
CA LEU A 31 10.13 11.77 14.81
C LEU A 31 11.45 11.19 14.29
N THR A 32 11.37 10.38 13.23
CA THR A 32 12.54 9.73 12.60
C THR A 32 13.04 10.47 11.36
N CYS A 33 12.59 11.71 11.14
CA CYS A 33 12.96 12.52 9.98
C CYS A 33 12.72 11.81 8.62
N GLY A 34 11.65 11.03 8.51
CA GLY A 34 11.30 10.29 7.30
C GLY A 34 11.88 8.88 7.20
N LEU A 35 12.77 8.45 8.10
CA LEU A 35 13.34 7.09 8.03
C LEU A 35 12.30 6.00 8.26
N PHE A 36 11.34 6.23 9.16
CA PHE A 36 10.27 5.26 9.41
C PHE A 36 9.32 5.09 8.22
N ASP A 37 9.26 6.08 7.32
CA ASP A 37 8.46 6.01 6.10
C ASP A 37 8.86 4.82 5.21
N ILE A 38 10.16 4.50 5.19
CA ILE A 38 10.71 3.35 4.45
C ILE A 38 10.17 2.04 5.02
N TYR A 39 10.11 1.92 6.35
CA TYR A 39 9.53 0.74 7.02
C TYR A 39 8.01 0.66 6.80
N TRP A 40 7.32 1.79 6.83
CA TRP A 40 5.89 1.83 6.53
C TRP A 40 5.61 1.35 5.10
N ASN A 41 6.38 1.83 4.12
CA ASN A 41 6.29 1.38 2.74
C ASN A 41 6.51 -0.14 2.61
N TYR A 42 7.50 -0.71 3.32
CA TYR A 42 7.68 -2.18 3.38
C TYR A 42 6.42 -2.91 3.85
N ARG A 43 5.80 -2.45 4.94
CA ARG A 43 4.60 -3.07 5.51
C ARG A 43 3.39 -2.98 4.58
N GLN A 44 3.26 -1.88 3.82
CA GLN A 44 2.21 -1.75 2.81
C GLN A 44 2.44 -2.68 1.61
N MET A 45 3.69 -2.87 1.17
CA MET A 45 4.03 -3.84 0.12
C MET A 45 3.65 -5.26 0.51
N GLU A 46 4.02 -5.66 1.73
CA GLU A 46 3.70 -6.98 2.29
C GLU A 46 2.18 -7.18 2.37
N ALA A 47 1.45 -6.17 2.88
CA ALA A 47 -0.02 -6.20 2.90
C ALA A 47 -0.63 -6.38 1.51
N CYS A 48 -0.18 -5.62 0.51
CA CYS A 48 -0.73 -5.74 -0.84
C CYS A 48 -0.37 -7.06 -1.51
N ASN A 49 0.84 -7.58 -1.33
CA ASN A 49 1.22 -8.91 -1.86
C ASN A 49 0.37 -10.02 -1.26
N ASP A 50 0.19 -10.00 0.06
CA ASP A 50 -0.62 -10.96 0.80
C ASP A 50 -2.08 -10.88 0.31
N LEU A 51 -2.66 -9.67 0.23
CA LEU A 51 -4.04 -9.45 -0.22
C LEU A 51 -4.27 -9.75 -1.71
N LEU A 52 -3.24 -9.64 -2.56
CA LEU A 52 -3.29 -10.01 -3.98
C LEU A 52 -3.07 -11.51 -4.21
N GLY A 53 -2.45 -12.20 -3.25
CA GLY A 53 -1.97 -13.58 -3.37
C GLY A 53 -0.79 -13.73 -4.34
N ARG A 54 0.05 -12.69 -4.51
CA ARG A 54 1.21 -12.72 -5.43
C ARG A 54 2.30 -11.73 -5.01
N ASP A 55 3.55 -12.10 -5.26
CA ASP A 55 4.73 -11.24 -5.01
C ASP A 55 4.92 -10.16 -6.08
N GLU A 56 4.05 -9.14 -6.10
CA GLU A 56 4.17 -8.00 -7.03
C GLU A 56 5.21 -6.98 -6.55
N PHE A 57 5.26 -6.71 -5.24
CA PHE A 57 6.09 -5.67 -4.64
C PHE A 57 7.27 -6.27 -3.89
N GLN A 58 8.49 -5.93 -4.31
CA GLN A 58 9.71 -6.38 -3.63
C GLN A 58 10.44 -5.21 -3.00
N PHE A 59 10.48 -5.18 -1.67
CA PHE A 59 11.11 -4.09 -0.91
C PHE A 59 12.57 -3.85 -1.28
N GLY A 60 13.37 -4.91 -1.39
CA GLY A 60 14.79 -4.79 -1.73
C GLY A 60 15.02 -4.17 -3.11
N MET A 61 14.22 -4.57 -4.10
CA MET A 61 14.29 -4.02 -5.45
C MET A 61 13.81 -2.57 -5.48
N TRP A 62 12.71 -2.27 -4.79
CA TRP A 62 12.20 -0.91 -4.67
C TRP A 62 13.23 0.02 -4.03
N LEU A 63 13.85 -0.37 -2.92
CA LEU A 63 14.83 0.46 -2.20
C LEU A 63 16.04 0.75 -3.09
N LEU A 64 16.55 -0.27 -3.78
CA LEU A 64 17.65 -0.12 -4.74
C LEU A 64 17.28 0.87 -5.84
N LEU A 65 16.11 0.71 -6.46
CA LEU A 65 15.66 1.56 -7.56
C LEU A 65 15.37 2.99 -7.09
N VAL A 66 14.81 3.19 -5.90
CA VAL A 66 14.63 4.51 -5.29
C VAL A 66 15.97 5.21 -5.12
N VAL A 67 16.99 4.52 -4.59
CA VAL A 67 18.33 5.11 -4.43
C VAL A 67 18.98 5.39 -5.79
N LEU A 68 18.88 4.45 -6.74
CA LEU A 68 19.48 4.58 -8.07
C LEU A 68 18.85 5.70 -8.91
N THR A 69 17.55 5.93 -8.74
CA THR A 69 16.79 6.93 -9.51
C THR A 69 16.55 8.22 -8.74
N CYS A 70 17.24 8.43 -7.60
CA CYS A 70 17.08 9.59 -6.73
C CYS A 70 15.63 9.87 -6.34
N GLY A 71 14.86 8.82 -6.04
CA GLY A 71 13.46 8.93 -5.63
C GLY A 71 12.44 8.94 -6.76
N LEU A 72 12.85 9.00 -8.03
CA LEU A 72 11.90 8.98 -9.16
C LEU A 72 11.10 7.66 -9.21
N TYR A 73 11.75 6.53 -8.92
CA TYR A 73 11.08 5.23 -8.88
C TYR A 73 9.99 5.17 -7.80
N HIS A 74 10.13 5.94 -6.71
CA HIS A 74 9.12 6.01 -5.66
C HIS A 74 7.78 6.51 -6.21
N LEU A 75 7.78 7.46 -7.16
CA LEU A 75 6.56 7.95 -7.81
C LEU A 75 5.86 6.87 -8.64
N TYR A 76 6.62 6.11 -9.42
CA TYR A 76 6.09 4.98 -10.19
C TYR A 76 5.49 3.91 -9.26
N TYR A 77 6.18 3.64 -8.16
CA TYR A 77 5.71 2.72 -7.14
C TYR A 77 4.39 3.17 -6.50
N GLN A 78 4.25 4.45 -6.14
CA GLN A 78 3.03 5.01 -5.54
C GLN A 78 1.81 4.82 -6.47
N TYR A 79 2.01 4.99 -7.79
CA TYR A 79 0.99 4.69 -8.80
C TYR A 79 0.60 3.20 -8.81
N LYS A 80 1.61 2.31 -8.88
CA LYS A 80 1.41 0.86 -8.92
C LYS A 80 0.73 0.34 -7.66
N MET A 81 1.06 0.89 -6.50
CA MET A 81 0.42 0.55 -5.22
C MET A 81 -1.07 0.92 -5.23
N GLY A 82 -1.42 2.12 -5.73
CA GLY A 82 -2.81 2.52 -5.90
C GLY A 82 -3.60 1.58 -6.82
N LEU A 83 -3.01 1.11 -7.91
CA LEU A 83 -3.64 0.15 -8.81
C LEU A 83 -3.87 -1.21 -8.14
N ALA A 84 -2.90 -1.69 -7.36
CA ALA A 84 -3.02 -2.93 -6.60
C ALA A 84 -4.18 -2.86 -5.59
N ILE A 85 -4.30 -1.75 -4.86
CA ILE A 85 -5.40 -1.54 -3.92
C ILE A 85 -6.76 -1.53 -4.65
N VAL A 86 -6.86 -0.84 -5.78
CA VAL A 86 -8.07 -0.84 -6.62
C VAL A 86 -8.43 -2.25 -7.10
N GLU A 87 -7.44 -3.03 -7.54
CA GLU A 87 -7.63 -4.43 -7.94
C GLU A 87 -8.13 -5.29 -6.77
N ILE A 88 -7.58 -5.13 -5.57
CA ILE A 88 -8.05 -5.86 -4.37
C ILE A 88 -9.49 -5.47 -4.03
N GLN A 89 -9.83 -4.18 -4.10
CA GLN A 89 -11.20 -3.69 -3.86
C GLN A 89 -12.20 -4.29 -4.85
N GLU A 90 -11.85 -4.32 -6.14
CA GLU A 90 -12.69 -4.90 -7.20
C GLU A 90 -12.92 -6.41 -6.96
N ARG A 91 -11.86 -7.16 -6.65
CA ARG A 91 -11.95 -8.60 -6.36
C ARG A 91 -12.84 -8.91 -5.15
N ARG A 92 -12.88 -8.01 -4.15
CA ARG A 92 -13.68 -8.16 -2.93
C ARG A 92 -15.08 -7.54 -3.02
N GLY A 93 -15.45 -6.94 -4.16
CA GLY A 93 -16.73 -6.25 -4.31
C GLY A 93 -16.90 -5.03 -3.41
N LEU A 94 -15.80 -4.41 -2.96
CA LEU A 94 -15.79 -3.20 -2.14
C LEU A 94 -15.95 -1.95 -3.02
N ARG A 95 -16.25 -0.81 -2.39
CA ARG A 95 -16.35 0.47 -3.11
C ARG A 95 -14.98 0.85 -3.66
N ILE A 96 -14.87 0.88 -4.99
CA ILE A 96 -13.62 1.14 -5.71
C ILE A 96 -13.20 2.61 -5.58
N SER A 97 -11.94 2.82 -5.24
CA SER A 97 -11.29 4.13 -5.22
C SER A 97 -10.56 4.40 -6.54
N GLU A 98 -11.28 4.56 -7.66
CA GLU A 98 -10.70 4.63 -9.02
C GLU A 98 -9.65 5.75 -9.20
N GLY A 99 -9.78 6.86 -8.47
CA GLY A 99 -8.84 7.98 -8.51
C GLY A 99 -7.55 7.76 -7.69
N LEU A 100 -7.48 6.70 -6.88
CA LEU A 100 -6.39 6.45 -5.94
C LEU A 100 -5.00 6.47 -6.60
N PRO A 101 -4.74 5.77 -7.73
CA PRO A 101 -3.42 5.79 -8.36
C PRO A 101 -2.95 7.18 -8.77
N ILE A 102 -3.88 8.00 -9.30
CA ILE A 102 -3.57 9.36 -9.77
C ILE A 102 -3.34 10.29 -8.58
N VAL A 103 -4.19 10.21 -7.55
CA VAL A 103 -4.05 10.99 -6.32
C VAL A 103 -2.69 10.71 -5.67
N SER A 104 -2.28 9.45 -5.58
CA SER A 104 -0.98 9.06 -5.00
C SER A 104 0.19 9.72 -5.72
N VAL A 105 0.20 9.70 -7.06
CA VAL A 105 1.28 10.34 -7.84
C VAL A 105 1.29 11.86 -7.65
N VAL A 106 0.12 12.50 -7.74
CA VAL A 106 0.00 13.96 -7.62
C VAL A 106 0.46 14.41 -6.23
N THR A 107 0.03 13.72 -5.18
CA THR A 107 0.38 14.03 -3.80
C THR A 107 1.88 13.85 -3.55
N THR A 108 2.49 12.79 -4.06
CA THR A 108 3.95 12.57 -3.93
C THR A 108 4.76 13.59 -4.74
N LEU A 109 4.29 14.00 -5.92
CA LEU A 109 4.94 15.06 -6.74
C LEU A 109 4.94 16.43 -6.05
N VAL A 110 3.88 16.76 -5.30
CA VAL A 110 3.79 18.01 -4.53
C VAL A 110 4.70 17.99 -3.28
N GLY A 111 5.44 16.90 -3.06
CA GLY A 111 6.40 16.76 -1.96
C GLY A 111 5.76 16.25 -0.67
N VAL A 112 4.57 15.66 -0.74
CA VAL A 112 3.82 15.19 0.43
C VAL A 112 3.61 13.67 0.35
N GLY A 113 4.67 12.90 0.11
CA GLY A 113 4.61 11.43 -0.02
C GLY A 113 3.88 10.74 1.14
N ILE A 114 4.06 11.24 2.36
CA ILE A 114 3.38 10.75 3.58
C ILE A 114 1.85 10.75 3.44
N VAL A 115 1.26 11.72 2.72
CA VAL A 115 -0.19 11.76 2.51
C VAL A 115 -0.64 10.65 1.56
N ALA A 116 0.15 10.30 0.55
CA ALA A 116 -0.14 9.16 -0.31
C ALA A 116 -0.12 7.85 0.53
N ASP A 117 0.88 7.68 1.40
CA ASP A 117 0.99 6.54 2.30
C ASP A 117 -0.17 6.48 3.33
N CYS A 118 -0.64 7.63 3.83
CA CYS A 118 -1.82 7.69 4.68
C CYS A 118 -3.09 7.21 3.96
N ILE A 119 -3.27 7.61 2.70
CA ILE A 119 -4.44 7.22 1.90
C ILE A 119 -4.38 5.73 1.59
N HIS A 120 -3.23 5.20 1.17
CA HIS A 120 -3.04 3.77 0.93
C HIS A 120 -3.35 2.96 2.19
N GLN A 121 -2.80 3.36 3.34
CA GLN A 121 -3.06 2.68 4.61
C GLN A 121 -4.55 2.75 5.01
N LEU A 122 -5.23 3.86 4.73
CA LEU A 122 -6.66 4.00 4.97
C LEU A 122 -7.48 3.00 4.15
N GLU A 123 -7.14 2.85 2.87
CA GLU A 123 -7.84 1.92 1.98
C GLU A 123 -7.53 0.46 2.35
N ILE A 124 -6.27 0.12 2.67
CA ILE A 124 -5.89 -1.19 3.19
C ILE A 124 -6.67 -1.51 4.47
N ASN A 125 -6.74 -0.56 5.42
CA ASN A 125 -7.48 -0.76 6.66
C ASN A 125 -8.97 -1.05 6.44
N LYS A 126 -9.61 -0.47 5.41
CA LYS A 126 -11.00 -0.77 5.04
C LYS A 126 -11.17 -2.15 4.41
N ILE A 127 -10.12 -2.68 3.78
CA ILE A 127 -10.12 -3.99 3.13
C ILE A 127 -10.01 -5.11 4.17
N VAL A 128 -9.26 -4.87 5.25
CA VAL A 128 -8.98 -5.84 6.32
C VAL A 128 -9.89 -5.66 7.55
N GLU A 129 -10.90 -4.80 7.48
CA GLU A 129 -11.91 -4.58 8.53
C GLU A 129 -13.13 -5.48 8.33
#